data_AF-A0AAN0XWW0-F1
#
_entry.id   AF-A0AAN0XWW0-F1
#
_cell.length_a   1.000
_cell.length_b   1.000
_cell.length_c   1.000
_cell.angle_alpha   90.00
_cell.angle_beta   90.00
_cell.angle_gamma   90.00
#
_symmetry.space_group_name_H-M   'P 1'
#
loop_
_entity.id
_entity.type
_entity.pdbx_description
1 polymer ?
#
loop_
_entity_poly.entity_id
_entity_poly.type
_entity_poly.pdbx_seq_one_letter_code
_entity_poly.pdbx_strand_id
1 'polypeptide(L)'
;MLKRAPSVLAMLLGATLSLSSSSLANTSDLPDIGTTAGGTLTIDQERNYGDAYMRILRASQPVINDPVLSEYVSSLGYRLVANAEDVKTPFEFFLIRDRNINAFAFFGGHVAIHTGLFLHANSEGELASVVSHEIAHVTQRHLARRMEDQARKNPVTLAALAGSILLAIAAPEAGIAALTATQAGAMQSAINYTRSNEKEADRVGMNTLIKAGYDPHAMPSFFGRLADQYRYASKPPPMLLTHPLPEDRITDSRARADAYPINPAAPSLEFHMAKARVVARYVGISSDGAMDWLERKEKSASKAMKPTYEYGKALVYLDTKQLDKAEELLLSLQKQFPHSNFVLDALSDLNIEKKTPEKAEALLKEALKTKPRNPVLQINLANVMIEAEKNEQAVRMLQRYTHDNPNDTNGWHLLSKAHANLSDPANELAARGELYALNANWNRAIQSFTQAAQLSELGSLQQARFDARIDQLLQQRDQFMALQN
;
A
#
# COMPACT_ATOMS: atom_id res chain seq x y z
N MET A 1 -4.70 -54.38 -88.89
CA MET A 1 -4.65 -54.01 -87.45
C MET A 1 -4.15 -52.57 -87.39
N LEU A 2 -5.01 -51.68 -86.90
CA LEU A 2 -5.05 -50.24 -87.23
C LEU A 2 -3.81 -49.49 -86.71
N LYS A 3 -3.01 -48.80 -87.54
CA LYS A 3 -3.19 -47.60 -88.40
C LYS A 3 -3.02 -46.26 -87.66
N ARG A 4 -1.93 -45.57 -88.08
CA ARG A 4 -1.79 -44.12 -88.40
C ARG A 4 -1.58 -43.11 -87.26
N ALA A 5 -0.32 -42.69 -87.08
CA ALA A 5 0.29 -41.38 -87.42
C ALA A 5 -0.54 -40.06 -87.28
N PRO A 6 0.08 -38.86 -87.31
CA PRO A 6 1.03 -38.23 -86.36
C PRO A 6 0.64 -36.73 -86.10
N SER A 7 1.60 -35.91 -85.60
CA SER A 7 1.64 -34.41 -85.61
C SER A 7 0.98 -33.65 -84.43
N VAL A 8 1.73 -32.95 -83.56
CA VAL A 8 2.30 -31.57 -83.63
C VAL A 8 1.35 -30.47 -83.10
N LEU A 9 1.81 -29.77 -82.04
CA LEU A 9 1.58 -28.36 -81.65
C LEU A 9 0.20 -27.86 -81.12
N ALA A 10 0.24 -27.15 -79.99
CA ALA A 10 -0.44 -25.88 -79.63
C ALA A 10 -0.51 -25.79 -78.08
N MET A 11 0.14 -24.88 -77.34
CA MET A 11 0.16 -23.40 -77.32
C MET A 11 -1.17 -22.76 -76.86
N LEU A 12 -1.00 -21.68 -76.06
CA LEU A 12 -1.98 -20.68 -75.55
C LEU A 12 -2.55 -21.04 -74.15
N LEU A 13 -2.72 -20.15 -73.17
CA LEU A 13 -2.68 -18.67 -73.07
C LEU A 13 -2.77 -18.32 -71.56
N GLY A 14 -2.36 -17.12 -71.15
CA GLY A 14 -2.96 -16.47 -69.97
C GLY A 14 -2.01 -15.66 -69.09
N ALA A 15 -1.94 -14.37 -69.35
CA ALA A 15 -1.30 -13.37 -68.50
C ALA A 15 -2.25 -12.92 -67.37
N THR A 16 -1.76 -12.81 -66.13
CA THR A 16 -2.37 -11.93 -65.11
C THR A 16 -1.35 -11.40 -64.11
N LEU A 17 -1.44 -10.07 -63.97
CA LEU A 17 -0.83 -9.09 -63.08
C LEU A 17 -0.39 -9.54 -61.67
N SER A 18 0.79 -9.07 -61.31
CA SER A 18 1.37 -9.01 -59.97
C SER A 18 0.64 -7.99 -59.07
N LEU A 19 0.01 -8.46 -58.00
CA LEU A 19 -0.41 -7.64 -56.86
C LEU A 19 0.64 -7.78 -55.76
N SER A 20 1.30 -6.68 -55.42
CA SER A 20 2.22 -6.58 -54.29
C SER A 20 1.46 -6.79 -52.98
N SER A 21 1.76 -7.87 -52.27
CA SER A 21 1.29 -8.08 -50.90
C SER A 21 2.18 -7.26 -49.96
N SER A 22 1.61 -6.28 -49.28
CA SER A 22 2.25 -5.62 -48.14
C SER A 22 2.41 -6.66 -47.02
N SER A 23 3.62 -7.16 -46.79
CA SER A 23 3.90 -7.95 -45.59
C SER A 23 3.86 -7.00 -44.39
N LEU A 24 2.79 -7.05 -43.61
CA LEU A 24 2.83 -6.61 -42.23
C LEU A 24 3.91 -7.44 -41.54
N ALA A 25 4.91 -6.77 -40.98
CA ALA A 25 5.93 -7.41 -40.17
C ALA A 25 5.25 -8.08 -38.98
N ASN A 26 5.11 -9.41 -39.04
CA ASN A 26 4.98 -10.22 -37.85
C ASN A 26 6.27 -9.99 -37.05
N THR A 27 6.19 -9.15 -36.01
CA THR A 27 7.19 -9.12 -34.95
C THR A 27 7.13 -10.48 -34.29
N SER A 28 7.96 -11.39 -34.80
CA SER A 28 8.18 -12.71 -34.26
C SER A 28 8.46 -12.59 -32.77
N ASP A 29 7.63 -13.28 -31.96
CA ASP A 29 8.02 -13.79 -30.65
C ASP A 29 9.35 -14.53 -30.81
N LEU A 30 10.43 -13.80 -30.55
CA LEU A 30 11.73 -14.39 -30.30
C LEU A 30 11.78 -14.71 -28.81
N PRO A 31 12.09 -15.96 -28.42
CA PRO A 31 12.49 -16.22 -27.05
C PRO A 31 13.71 -15.35 -26.76
N ASP A 32 13.63 -14.52 -25.72
CA ASP A 32 14.76 -13.72 -25.24
C ASP A 32 15.82 -14.68 -24.67
N ILE A 33 16.74 -15.11 -25.54
CA ILE A 33 17.91 -15.87 -25.13
C ILE A 33 18.94 -14.86 -24.65
N GLY A 34 18.90 -14.63 -23.33
CA GLY A 34 19.79 -13.84 -22.50
C GLY A 34 21.09 -13.38 -23.16
N THR A 35 21.12 -12.09 -23.48
CA THR A 35 22.39 -11.34 -23.51
C THR A 35 22.86 -11.15 -22.06
N THR A 36 24.16 -11.17 -21.83
CA THR A 36 24.83 -11.21 -20.51
C THR A 36 24.63 -9.98 -19.60
N ALA A 37 23.57 -9.20 -19.84
CA ALA A 37 23.02 -8.16 -18.96
C ALA A 37 21.62 -8.53 -18.38
N GLY A 38 21.05 -9.68 -18.73
CA GLY A 38 19.69 -10.10 -18.39
C GLY A 38 19.53 -10.89 -17.08
N GLY A 39 20.13 -10.45 -15.97
CA GLY A 39 20.03 -11.17 -14.68
C GLY A 39 19.08 -10.55 -13.65
N THR A 40 18.76 -9.26 -13.76
CA THR A 40 17.85 -8.58 -12.81
C THR A 40 16.43 -8.57 -13.35
N LEU A 41 15.43 -8.75 -12.47
CA LEU A 41 14.02 -8.49 -12.80
C LEU A 41 13.87 -7.11 -13.46
N THR A 42 13.09 -7.03 -14.54
CA THR A 42 12.72 -5.75 -15.14
C THR A 42 11.82 -4.95 -14.19
N ILE A 43 11.74 -3.64 -14.38
CA ILE A 43 10.86 -2.77 -13.59
C ILE A 43 9.40 -3.23 -13.66
N ASP A 44 8.92 -3.63 -14.84
CA ASP A 44 7.55 -4.11 -15.00
C ASP A 44 7.31 -5.46 -14.32
N GLN A 45 8.29 -6.37 -14.37
CA GLN A 45 8.21 -7.62 -13.59
C GLN A 45 8.14 -7.33 -12.10
N GLU A 46 8.96 -6.41 -11.57
CA GLU A 46 8.89 -6.01 -10.16
C GLU A 46 7.53 -5.42 -9.80
N ARG A 47 6.93 -4.61 -10.68
CA ARG A 47 5.58 -4.09 -10.45
C ARG A 47 4.54 -5.20 -10.40
N ASN A 48 4.63 -6.19 -11.29
CA ASN A 48 3.72 -7.35 -11.29
C ASN A 48 3.88 -8.21 -10.03
N TYR A 49 5.12 -8.50 -9.62
CA TYR A 49 5.39 -9.20 -8.34
C TYR A 49 4.90 -8.37 -7.14
N GLY A 50 5.09 -7.06 -7.16
CA GLY A 50 4.62 -6.14 -6.14
C GLY A 50 3.11 -6.13 -5.97
N ASP A 51 2.35 -6.01 -7.08
CA ASP A 51 0.88 -6.05 -7.05
C ASP A 51 0.36 -7.42 -6.56
N ALA A 52 0.92 -8.51 -7.09
CA ALA A 52 0.58 -9.86 -6.65
C ALA A 52 0.80 -10.04 -5.14
N TYR A 53 1.96 -9.58 -4.66
CA TYR A 53 2.30 -9.62 -3.25
C TYR A 53 1.37 -8.77 -2.40
N MET A 54 1.07 -7.54 -2.81
CA MET A 54 0.21 -6.63 -2.07
C MET A 54 -1.20 -7.21 -1.91
N ARG A 55 -1.72 -7.89 -2.94
CA ARG A 55 -3.02 -8.60 -2.88
C ARG A 55 -3.01 -9.76 -1.87
N ILE A 56 -1.94 -10.56 -1.85
CA ILE A 56 -1.76 -11.64 -0.86
C ILE A 56 -1.67 -11.04 0.55
N LEU A 57 -0.82 -10.03 0.74
CA LEU A 57 -0.60 -9.38 2.02
C LEU A 57 -1.90 -8.79 2.56
N ARG A 58 -2.69 -8.10 1.72
CA ARG A 58 -3.99 -7.55 2.10
C ARG A 58 -4.96 -8.62 2.61
N ALA A 59 -4.88 -9.83 2.06
CA ALA A 59 -5.72 -10.95 2.47
C ALA A 59 -5.22 -11.66 3.76
N SER A 60 -3.92 -11.62 4.05
CA SER A 60 -3.31 -12.40 5.13
C SER A 60 -2.87 -11.58 6.34
N GLN A 61 -2.65 -10.27 6.19
CA GLN A 61 -2.15 -9.38 7.23
C GLN A 61 -3.19 -8.32 7.61
N PRO A 62 -3.16 -7.81 8.87
CA PRO A 62 -4.09 -6.79 9.32
C PRO A 62 -3.68 -5.40 8.80
N VAL A 63 -3.81 -5.19 7.48
CA VAL A 63 -3.59 -3.89 6.84
C VAL A 63 -4.61 -2.88 7.36
N ILE A 64 -4.14 -1.69 7.71
CA ILE A 64 -4.97 -0.60 8.19
C ILE A 64 -5.41 0.25 7.00
N ASN A 65 -6.70 0.20 6.67
CA ASN A 65 -7.34 1.03 5.63
C ASN A 65 -7.97 2.30 6.23
N ASP A 66 -7.37 2.88 7.25
CA ASP A 66 -7.85 4.12 7.85
C ASP A 66 -7.51 5.31 6.92
N PRO A 67 -8.49 6.10 6.44
CA PRO A 67 -8.21 7.11 5.43
C PRO A 67 -7.23 8.20 5.87
N VAL A 68 -7.38 8.74 7.08
CA VAL A 68 -6.49 9.82 7.58
C VAL A 68 -5.07 9.32 7.84
N LEU A 69 -4.92 8.10 8.35
CA LEU A 69 -3.59 7.51 8.53
C LEU A 69 -2.93 7.18 7.18
N SER A 70 -3.71 6.68 6.22
CA SER A 70 -3.23 6.36 4.86
C SER A 70 -2.75 7.62 4.14
N GLU A 71 -3.51 8.72 4.24
CA GLU A 71 -3.11 10.04 3.74
C GLU A 71 -1.83 10.53 4.41
N TYR A 72 -1.74 10.43 5.74
CA TYR A 72 -0.56 10.85 6.49
C TYR A 72 0.71 10.11 6.03
N VAL A 73 0.68 8.77 5.99
CA VAL A 73 1.87 7.99 5.60
C VAL A 73 2.23 8.19 4.13
N SER A 74 1.22 8.34 3.26
CA SER A 74 1.45 8.64 1.85
C SER A 74 2.06 10.03 1.66
N SER A 75 1.57 11.04 2.39
CA SER A 75 2.11 12.41 2.35
C SER A 75 3.56 12.47 2.82
N LEU A 76 3.87 11.80 3.95
CA LEU A 76 5.24 11.65 4.44
C LEU A 76 6.13 10.95 3.41
N GLY A 77 5.67 9.80 2.91
CA GLY A 77 6.40 8.99 1.93
C GLY A 77 6.67 9.76 0.63
N TYR A 78 5.68 10.43 0.06
CA TYR A 78 5.85 11.22 -1.17
C TYR A 78 6.75 12.45 -0.97
N ARG A 79 6.74 13.08 0.21
CA ARG A 79 7.71 14.13 0.54
C ARG A 79 9.15 13.60 0.50
N LEU A 80 9.38 12.39 1.00
CA LEU A 80 10.69 11.74 0.96
C LEU A 80 11.05 11.30 -0.46
N VAL A 81 10.15 10.63 -1.18
CA VAL A 81 10.37 10.17 -2.57
C VAL A 81 10.67 11.34 -3.50
N ALA A 82 10.01 12.50 -3.33
CA ALA A 82 10.30 13.71 -4.12
C ALA A 82 11.73 14.24 -3.93
N ASN A 83 12.43 13.82 -2.87
CA ASN A 83 13.80 14.19 -2.55
C ASN A 83 14.79 13.01 -2.69
N ALA A 84 14.31 11.85 -3.10
CA ALA A 84 15.12 10.65 -3.31
C ALA A 84 15.76 10.65 -4.71
N GLU A 85 16.90 9.98 -4.82
CA GLU A 85 17.58 9.77 -6.10
C GLU A 85 17.11 8.46 -6.75
N ASP A 86 17.24 8.36 -8.08
CA ASP A 86 16.99 7.13 -8.85
C ASP A 86 15.63 6.43 -8.65
N VAL A 87 14.58 7.21 -8.41
CA VAL A 87 13.20 6.69 -8.36
C VAL A 87 12.76 6.20 -9.76
N LYS A 88 12.53 4.90 -9.91
CA LYS A 88 12.07 4.26 -11.17
C LYS A 88 10.66 3.67 -11.12
N THR A 89 10.06 3.56 -9.93
CA THR A 89 8.72 3.00 -9.72
C THR A 89 7.85 3.99 -8.95
N PRO A 90 6.51 3.95 -9.13
CA PRO A 90 5.61 4.59 -8.17
C PRO A 90 5.83 3.97 -6.78
N PHE A 91 5.50 4.73 -5.74
CA PHE A 91 5.54 4.24 -4.36
C PHE A 91 4.14 4.11 -3.78
N GLU A 92 3.92 3.10 -2.96
CA GLU A 92 2.71 2.91 -2.15
C GLU A 92 3.12 2.72 -0.68
N PHE A 93 2.58 3.53 0.21
CA PHE A 93 2.86 3.47 1.64
C PHE A 93 1.60 3.00 2.37
N PHE A 94 1.73 1.99 3.22
CA PHE A 94 0.59 1.46 3.95
C PHE A 94 0.98 1.00 5.35
N LEU A 95 -0.02 0.84 6.20
CA LEU A 95 0.15 0.48 7.60
C LEU A 95 -0.26 -0.96 7.87
N ILE A 96 0.52 -1.65 8.69
CA ILE A 96 0.19 -2.97 9.24
C ILE A 96 -0.04 -2.83 10.75
N ARG A 97 -1.15 -3.39 11.23
CA ARG A 97 -1.48 -3.42 12.65
C ARG A 97 -0.62 -4.43 13.40
N ASP A 98 0.55 -4.00 13.83
CA ASP A 98 1.47 -4.77 14.67
C ASP A 98 2.22 -3.83 15.63
N ARG A 99 2.27 -4.22 16.90
CA ARG A 99 2.90 -3.44 17.98
C ARG A 99 4.43 -3.51 17.96
N ASN A 100 5.01 -4.46 17.23
CA ASN A 100 6.46 -4.53 17.07
C ASN A 100 6.98 -3.37 16.21
N ILE A 101 8.18 -2.89 16.53
CA ILE A 101 8.88 -1.92 15.68
C ILE A 101 9.31 -2.64 14.40
N ASN A 102 8.71 -2.27 13.28
CA ASN A 102 9.13 -2.74 11.96
C ASN A 102 8.67 -1.79 10.85
N ALA A 103 9.41 -1.83 9.76
CA ALA A 103 9.03 -1.34 8.44
C ALA A 103 9.77 -2.21 7.42
N PHE A 104 9.21 -2.36 6.22
CA PHE A 104 9.90 -3.08 5.15
C PHE A 104 9.38 -2.62 3.79
N ALA A 105 10.24 -2.68 2.78
CA ALA A 105 9.86 -2.49 1.39
C ALA A 105 9.96 -3.78 0.56
N PHE A 106 9.16 -3.84 -0.49
CA PHE A 106 9.21 -4.92 -1.49
C PHE A 106 8.99 -4.36 -2.90
N PHE A 107 8.93 -5.26 -3.89
CA PHE A 107 8.87 -4.91 -5.30
C PHE A 107 7.74 -3.94 -5.66
N GLY A 108 7.96 -3.15 -6.71
CA GLY A 108 6.99 -2.17 -7.18
C GLY A 108 6.85 -0.92 -6.30
N GLY A 109 7.78 -0.69 -5.37
CA GLY A 109 7.81 0.53 -4.55
C GLY A 109 6.85 0.53 -3.37
N HIS A 110 6.41 -0.64 -2.92
CA HIS A 110 5.54 -0.75 -1.77
C HIS A 110 6.35 -0.73 -0.47
N VAL A 111 5.91 0.07 0.50
CA VAL A 111 6.55 0.24 1.80
C VAL A 111 5.51 0.04 2.90
N ALA A 112 5.70 -1.00 3.70
CA ALA A 112 4.88 -1.33 4.84
C ALA A 112 5.46 -0.71 6.11
N ILE A 113 4.60 -0.12 6.95
CA ILE A 113 4.97 0.48 8.23
C ILE A 113 4.14 -0.14 9.34
N HIS A 114 4.77 -0.68 10.40
CA HIS A 114 4.03 -1.22 11.53
C HIS A 114 3.57 -0.10 12.48
N THR A 115 2.41 -0.26 13.11
CA THR A 115 1.90 0.70 14.11
C THR A 115 2.81 0.85 15.33
N GLY A 116 3.60 -0.18 15.65
CA GLY A 116 4.65 -0.12 16.67
C GLY A 116 5.67 1.00 16.41
N LEU A 117 5.97 1.30 15.15
CA LEU A 117 6.91 2.38 14.83
C LEU A 117 6.41 3.75 15.32
N PHE A 118 5.10 4.02 15.24
CA PHE A 118 4.49 5.25 15.77
C PHE A 118 4.59 5.31 17.30
N LEU A 119 4.43 4.19 17.99
CA LEU A 119 4.55 4.13 19.45
C LEU A 119 5.93 4.56 19.93
N HIS A 120 6.96 4.09 19.24
CA HIS A 120 8.36 4.21 19.65
C HIS A 120 9.11 5.40 19.04
N ALA A 121 8.64 5.94 17.92
CA ALA A 121 9.15 7.20 17.38
C ALA A 121 8.71 8.38 18.27
N ASN A 122 9.65 9.21 18.68
CA ASN A 122 9.43 10.44 19.46
C ASN A 122 9.11 11.64 18.56
N SER A 123 9.56 11.64 17.31
CA SER A 123 9.34 12.72 16.35
C SER A 123 9.01 12.18 14.96
N GLU A 124 8.43 13.05 14.12
CA GLU A 124 8.20 12.73 12.70
C GLU A 124 9.50 12.43 11.96
N GLY A 125 10.60 13.11 12.30
CA GLY A 125 11.90 12.88 11.68
C GLY A 125 12.44 11.47 11.91
N GLU A 126 12.13 10.85 13.04
CA GLU A 126 12.55 9.49 13.36
C GLU A 126 11.71 8.43 12.64
N LEU A 127 10.41 8.71 12.44
CA LEU A 127 9.59 7.90 11.53
C LEU A 127 10.09 8.06 10.08
N ALA A 128 10.36 9.30 9.67
CA ALA A 128 10.85 9.66 8.35
C ALA A 128 12.20 9.00 8.05
N SER A 129 13.09 8.87 9.05
CA SER A 129 14.39 8.23 8.86
C SER A 129 14.25 6.76 8.49
N VAL A 130 13.35 6.02 9.17
CA VAL A 130 13.03 4.63 8.82
C VAL A 130 12.37 4.54 7.44
N VAL A 131 11.40 5.41 7.13
CA VAL A 131 10.76 5.39 5.80
C VAL A 131 11.76 5.74 4.69
N SER A 132 12.69 6.68 4.93
CA SER A 132 13.75 7.04 3.98
C SER A 132 14.74 5.90 3.74
N HIS A 133 15.01 5.10 4.78
CA HIS A 133 15.82 3.89 4.70
C HIS A 133 15.15 2.84 3.81
N GLU A 134 13.84 2.62 3.98
CA GLU A 134 13.08 1.71 3.12
C GLU A 134 12.99 2.20 1.66
N ILE A 135 12.82 3.51 1.44
CA ILE A 135 12.90 4.11 0.10
C ILE A 135 14.28 3.86 -0.53
N ALA A 136 15.36 3.95 0.26
CA ALA A 136 16.71 3.63 -0.21
C ALA A 136 16.84 2.15 -0.61
N HIS A 137 16.22 1.22 0.12
CA HIS A 137 16.20 -0.19 -0.31
C HIS A 137 15.55 -0.41 -1.68
N VAL A 138 14.46 0.31 -1.96
CA VAL A 138 13.76 0.24 -3.26
C VAL A 138 14.58 0.88 -4.37
N THR A 139 15.02 2.12 -4.19
CA THR A 139 15.77 2.89 -5.21
C THR A 139 17.10 2.22 -5.56
N GLN A 140 17.80 1.65 -4.57
CA GLN A 140 19.02 0.87 -4.78
C GLN A 140 18.75 -0.59 -5.20
N ARG A 141 17.48 -0.96 -5.45
CA ARG A 141 17.04 -2.27 -5.95
C ARG A 141 17.64 -3.43 -5.15
N HIS A 142 17.78 -3.29 -3.83
CA HIS A 142 18.50 -4.24 -2.99
C HIS A 142 17.88 -5.65 -3.03
N LEU A 143 16.55 -5.75 -3.04
CA LEU A 143 15.84 -7.02 -3.12
C LEU A 143 16.03 -7.70 -4.49
N ALA A 144 15.95 -6.92 -5.58
CA ALA A 144 16.15 -7.44 -6.94
C ALA A 144 17.59 -7.92 -7.17
N ARG A 145 18.59 -7.13 -6.76
CA ARG A 145 20.01 -7.50 -6.83
C ARG A 145 20.30 -8.78 -6.03
N ARG A 146 19.67 -8.92 -4.85
CA ARG A 146 19.79 -10.15 -4.07
C ARG A 146 19.19 -11.36 -4.77
N MET A 147 17.97 -11.25 -5.28
CA MET A 147 17.32 -12.37 -5.96
C MET A 147 18.12 -12.82 -7.17
N GLU A 148 18.69 -11.88 -7.92
CA GLU A 148 19.62 -12.17 -9.00
C GLU A 148 20.88 -12.91 -8.52
N ASP A 149 21.54 -12.42 -7.46
CA ASP A 149 22.71 -13.08 -6.89
C ASP A 149 22.40 -14.51 -6.42
N GLN A 150 21.20 -14.74 -5.88
CA GLN A 150 20.75 -16.07 -5.48
C GLN A 150 20.45 -16.97 -6.69
N ALA A 151 19.78 -16.43 -7.72
CA ALA A 151 19.52 -17.14 -8.97
C ALA A 151 20.82 -17.57 -9.64
N ARG A 152 21.82 -16.69 -9.68
CA ARG A 152 23.16 -16.99 -10.21
C ARG A 152 23.86 -18.10 -9.43
N LYS A 153 23.72 -18.12 -8.10
CA LYS A 153 24.36 -19.12 -7.23
C LYS A 153 23.65 -20.47 -7.25
N ASN A 154 22.34 -20.51 -7.45
CA ASN A 154 21.57 -21.75 -7.50
C ASN A 154 20.34 -21.63 -8.43
N PRO A 155 20.53 -21.77 -9.76
CA PRO A 155 19.49 -21.52 -10.76
C PRO A 155 18.27 -22.44 -10.65
N VAL A 156 18.43 -23.63 -10.07
CA VAL A 156 17.33 -24.58 -9.79
C VAL A 156 16.35 -24.03 -8.75
N THR A 157 16.77 -23.04 -7.94
CA THR A 157 15.97 -22.52 -6.82
C THR A 157 15.03 -21.38 -7.21
N LEU A 158 15.31 -20.63 -8.29
CA LEU A 158 14.56 -19.40 -8.59
C LEU A 158 13.08 -19.67 -8.98
N ALA A 159 12.82 -20.70 -9.79
CA ALA A 159 11.44 -21.09 -10.16
C ALA A 159 10.66 -21.60 -8.92
N ALA A 160 11.30 -22.40 -8.06
CA ALA A 160 10.70 -22.85 -6.80
C ALA A 160 10.58 -21.74 -5.74
N LEU A 161 11.32 -20.63 -5.89
CA LEU A 161 11.36 -19.53 -4.92
C LEU A 161 10.39 -18.40 -5.24
N ALA A 162 9.97 -18.18 -6.49
CA ALA A 162 9.11 -17.04 -6.83
C ALA A 162 7.79 -17.05 -6.03
N GLY A 163 7.10 -18.21 -5.96
CA GLY A 163 5.91 -18.38 -5.13
C GLY A 163 6.16 -18.40 -3.61
N SER A 164 7.30 -18.94 -3.16
CA SER A 164 7.62 -19.03 -1.73
C SER A 164 8.17 -17.72 -1.14
N ILE A 165 8.84 -16.87 -1.93
CA ILE A 165 9.28 -15.53 -1.53
C ILE A 165 8.07 -14.63 -1.27
N LEU A 166 7.04 -14.69 -2.13
CA LEU A 166 5.79 -13.98 -1.89
C LEU A 166 5.16 -14.33 -0.54
N LEU A 167 5.28 -15.59 -0.08
CA LEU A 167 4.81 -16.00 1.24
C LEU A 167 5.77 -15.58 2.37
N ALA A 168 7.08 -15.66 2.15
CA ALA A 168 8.10 -15.26 3.13
C ALA A 168 8.06 -13.78 3.47
N ILE A 169 7.86 -12.92 2.48
CA ILE A 169 7.74 -11.48 2.75
C ILE A 169 6.39 -11.23 3.46
N ALA A 170 5.29 -11.94 3.06
CA ALA A 170 3.91 -11.63 3.46
C ALA A 170 3.60 -11.99 4.91
N ALA A 171 4.24 -13.03 5.41
CA ALA A 171 4.14 -13.43 6.79
C ALA A 171 5.44 -14.14 7.19
N PRO A 172 6.53 -13.42 7.50
CA PRO A 172 7.81 -14.02 7.82
C PRO A 172 7.67 -15.09 8.90
N GLU A 173 6.88 -14.85 9.94
CA GLU A 173 6.69 -15.75 11.07
C GLU A 173 5.74 -16.93 10.74
N ALA A 174 4.66 -16.69 9.99
CA ALA A 174 3.66 -17.73 9.69
C ALA A 174 4.04 -18.60 8.48
N GLY A 175 4.67 -18.00 7.46
CA GLY A 175 5.21 -18.69 6.31
C GLY A 175 6.37 -19.62 6.69
N ILE A 176 7.17 -19.25 7.70
CA ILE A 176 8.24 -20.09 8.24
C ILE A 176 7.69 -21.26 9.10
N ALA A 177 6.60 -21.06 9.84
CA ALA A 177 6.08 -22.06 10.78
C ALA A 177 5.52 -23.33 10.12
N ALA A 178 5.07 -23.25 8.87
CA ALA A 178 4.57 -24.40 8.11
C ALA A 178 5.68 -25.20 7.39
N LEU A 179 6.94 -24.77 7.52
CA LEU A 179 8.06 -25.27 6.74
C LEU A 179 9.10 -25.99 7.61
N THR A 180 9.90 -26.84 6.97
CA THR A 180 11.07 -27.41 7.64
C THR A 180 12.08 -26.31 7.99
N ALA A 181 12.83 -26.48 9.08
CA ALA A 181 13.81 -25.48 9.54
C ALA A 181 14.83 -25.09 8.45
N THR A 182 15.22 -26.03 7.60
CA THR A 182 16.12 -25.80 6.45
C THR A 182 15.48 -24.89 5.40
N GLN A 183 14.21 -25.11 5.06
CA GLN A 183 13.49 -24.33 4.05
C GLN A 183 13.18 -22.91 4.58
N ALA A 184 12.77 -22.80 5.85
CA ALA A 184 12.61 -21.53 6.53
C ALA A 184 13.92 -20.71 6.56
N GLY A 185 15.04 -21.35 6.87
CA GLY A 185 16.36 -20.70 6.88
C GLY A 185 16.76 -20.17 5.50
N ALA A 186 16.49 -20.93 4.44
CA ALA A 186 16.75 -20.48 3.06
C ALA A 186 15.89 -19.28 2.66
N MET A 187 14.61 -19.28 3.04
CA MET A 187 13.67 -18.18 2.76
C MET A 187 14.02 -16.90 3.52
N GLN A 188 14.34 -16.99 4.81
CA GLN A 188 14.78 -15.85 5.59
C GLN A 188 16.09 -15.26 5.03
N SER A 189 17.04 -16.12 4.63
CA SER A 189 18.30 -15.67 4.02
C SER A 189 18.08 -14.94 2.69
N ALA A 190 17.00 -15.26 1.96
CA ALA A 190 16.62 -14.58 0.72
C ALA A 190 16.10 -13.16 0.91
N ILE A 191 15.71 -12.76 2.13
CA ILE A 191 15.20 -11.41 2.40
C ILE A 191 16.13 -10.59 3.30
N ASN A 192 17.07 -11.20 4.02
CA ASN A 192 17.98 -10.53 4.97
C ASN A 192 19.03 -9.62 4.33
N TYR A 193 18.97 -8.30 4.49
CA TYR A 193 19.94 -7.35 3.93
C TYR A 193 21.39 -7.61 4.37
N THR A 194 22.34 -7.47 3.44
CA THR A 194 23.77 -7.59 3.76
C THR A 194 24.21 -6.33 4.51
N ARG A 195 25.32 -6.40 5.24
CA ARG A 195 25.88 -5.20 5.90
C ARG A 195 26.22 -4.08 4.90
N SER A 196 26.60 -4.42 3.67
CA SER A 196 26.84 -3.42 2.62
C SER A 196 25.55 -2.73 2.18
N ASN A 197 24.46 -3.49 2.00
CA ASN A 197 23.16 -2.95 1.62
C ASN A 197 22.63 -2.01 2.72
N GLU A 198 22.79 -2.39 3.99
CA GLU A 198 22.37 -1.54 5.12
C GLU A 198 23.15 -0.22 5.17
N LYS A 199 24.48 -0.25 5.00
CA LYS A 199 25.30 0.98 4.96
C LYS A 199 24.97 1.86 3.76
N GLU A 200 24.67 1.25 2.61
CA GLU A 200 24.23 1.97 1.42
C GLU A 200 22.86 2.63 1.67
N ALA A 201 21.91 1.90 2.24
CA ALA A 201 20.58 2.39 2.59
C ALA A 201 20.61 3.50 3.66
N ASP A 202 21.44 3.37 4.70
CA ASP A 202 21.65 4.41 5.71
C ASP A 202 22.12 5.72 5.08
N ARG A 203 23.13 5.64 4.19
CA ARG A 203 23.72 6.81 3.55
C ARG A 203 22.73 7.48 2.59
N VAL A 204 22.09 6.71 1.72
CA VAL A 204 21.14 7.22 0.71
C VAL A 204 19.85 7.71 1.39
N GLY A 205 19.36 6.98 2.38
CA GLY A 205 18.21 7.34 3.20
C GLY A 205 18.45 8.63 3.99
N MET A 206 19.61 8.76 4.64
CA MET A 206 19.98 9.99 5.35
C MET A 206 20.06 11.20 4.41
N ASN A 207 20.64 11.04 3.21
CA ASN A 207 20.65 12.12 2.21
C ASN A 207 19.24 12.55 1.81
N THR A 208 18.34 11.57 1.59
CA THR A 208 16.92 11.82 1.26
C THR A 208 16.21 12.53 2.41
N LEU A 209 16.43 12.08 3.64
CA LEU A 209 15.87 12.66 4.87
C LEU A 209 16.25 14.13 5.03
N ILE A 210 17.54 14.45 4.85
CA ILE A 210 18.08 15.81 4.97
C ILE A 210 17.51 16.70 3.86
N LYS A 211 17.50 16.23 2.61
CA LYS A 211 16.92 16.98 1.47
C LYS A 211 15.43 17.27 1.67
N ALA A 212 14.70 16.35 2.30
CA ALA A 212 13.30 16.53 2.67
C ALA A 212 13.08 17.49 3.86
N GLY A 213 14.15 18.06 4.43
CA GLY A 213 14.09 19.08 5.48
C GLY A 213 14.00 18.54 6.90
N TYR A 214 14.23 17.24 7.10
CA TYR A 214 14.25 16.63 8.43
C TYR A 214 15.62 16.76 9.11
N ASP A 215 15.63 16.67 10.43
CA ASP A 215 16.85 16.73 11.24
C ASP A 215 17.81 15.57 10.88
N PRO A 216 19.06 15.87 10.46
CA PRO A 216 20.09 14.86 10.23
C PRO A 216 20.28 13.88 11.40
N HIS A 217 20.04 14.33 12.63
CA HIS A 217 20.21 13.53 13.85
C HIS A 217 19.04 12.57 14.12
N ALA A 218 17.95 12.63 13.35
CA ALA A 218 16.79 11.79 13.58
C ALA A 218 17.08 10.29 13.32
N MET A 219 17.90 9.97 12.31
CA MET A 219 18.34 8.60 12.04
C MET A 219 19.21 8.02 13.17
N PRO A 220 20.34 8.64 13.57
CA PRO A 220 21.16 8.09 14.65
C PRO A 220 20.43 8.09 16.01
N SER A 221 19.53 9.06 16.25
CA SER A 221 18.67 9.05 17.45
C SER A 221 17.74 7.83 17.48
N PHE A 222 17.16 7.48 16.33
CA PHE A 222 16.34 6.27 16.20
C PHE A 222 17.13 4.98 16.37
N PHE A 223 18.30 4.86 15.75
CA PHE A 223 19.18 3.72 15.94
C PHE A 223 19.61 3.56 17.41
N GLY A 224 19.98 4.65 18.07
CA GLY A 224 20.32 4.64 19.49
C GLY A 224 19.18 4.13 20.36
N ARG A 225 17.96 4.63 20.15
CA ARG A 225 16.78 4.16 20.90
C ARG A 225 16.45 2.71 20.63
N LEU A 226 16.56 2.26 19.38
CA LEU A 226 16.35 0.86 19.04
C LEU A 226 17.37 -0.04 19.77
N ALA A 227 18.64 0.35 19.75
CA ALA A 227 19.69 -0.36 20.47
C ALA A 227 19.44 -0.37 21.99
N ASP A 228 19.03 0.76 22.58
CA ASP A 228 18.71 0.85 24.01
C ASP A 228 17.51 0.00 24.41
N GLN A 229 16.44 0.03 23.60
CA GLN A 229 15.20 -0.71 23.85
C GLN A 229 15.41 -2.23 23.86
N TYR A 230 16.33 -2.73 23.02
CA TYR A 230 16.56 -4.17 22.85
C TYR A 230 17.90 -4.65 23.41
N ARG A 231 18.68 -3.80 24.08
CA ARG A 231 19.98 -4.16 24.69
C ARG A 231 19.91 -5.39 25.59
N TYR A 232 18.81 -5.55 26.32
CA TYR A 232 18.59 -6.65 27.26
C TYR A 232 17.41 -7.56 26.87
N ALA A 233 16.89 -7.41 25.65
CA ALA A 233 15.79 -8.25 25.18
C ALA A 233 16.30 -9.63 24.78
N SER A 234 15.61 -10.69 25.20
CA SER A 234 15.94 -12.07 24.81
C SER A 234 15.68 -12.36 23.33
N LYS A 235 14.78 -11.59 22.71
CA LYS A 235 14.48 -11.65 21.28
C LYS A 235 14.59 -10.24 20.67
N PRO A 236 15.40 -10.04 19.62
CA PRO A 236 15.42 -8.77 18.90
C PRO A 236 14.09 -8.53 18.17
N PRO A 237 13.73 -7.28 17.85
CA PRO A 237 12.53 -6.99 17.08
C PRO A 237 12.66 -7.56 15.66
N PRO A 238 11.52 -7.85 14.98
CA PRO A 238 11.53 -8.37 13.61
C PRO A 238 12.39 -7.56 12.65
N MET A 239 12.38 -6.23 12.77
CA MET A 239 13.21 -5.33 11.95
C MET A 239 14.70 -5.67 12.01
N LEU A 240 15.25 -6.07 13.17
CA LEU A 240 16.67 -6.40 13.30
C LEU A 240 17.04 -7.78 12.73
N LEU A 241 16.04 -8.61 12.38
CA LEU A 241 16.27 -9.88 11.68
C LEU A 241 16.58 -9.63 10.20
N THR A 242 15.90 -8.67 9.58
CA THR A 242 16.09 -8.29 8.17
C THR A 242 17.09 -7.15 7.99
N HIS A 243 17.19 -6.24 8.97
CA HIS A 243 18.07 -5.07 9.01
C HIS A 243 19.00 -5.11 10.24
N PRO A 244 20.09 -5.90 10.22
CA PRO A 244 21.00 -5.97 11.36
C PRO A 244 21.58 -4.60 11.69
N LEU A 245 21.53 -4.20 12.97
CA LEU A 245 22.04 -2.91 13.45
C LEU A 245 23.27 -3.09 14.38
N PRO A 246 24.45 -3.43 13.82
CA PRO A 246 25.70 -3.39 14.57
C PRO A 246 26.11 -1.95 14.94
N GLU A 247 26.94 -1.81 15.98
CA GLU A 247 27.40 -0.51 16.51
C GLU A 247 28.10 0.36 15.44
N ASP A 248 28.70 -0.24 14.42
CA ASP A 248 29.35 0.50 13.33
C ASP A 248 28.37 1.31 12.47
N ARG A 249 27.09 0.90 12.35
CA ARG A 249 26.04 1.69 11.69
C ARG A 249 25.61 2.90 12.53
N ILE A 250 25.52 2.72 13.85
CA ILE A 250 25.17 3.80 14.77
C ILE A 250 26.27 4.87 14.77
N THR A 251 27.53 4.45 14.80
CA THR A 251 28.67 5.36 14.76
C THR A 251 28.84 6.04 13.39
N ASP A 252 28.65 5.33 12.27
CA ASP A 252 28.68 5.93 10.92
C ASP A 252 27.56 6.96 10.72
N SER A 253 26.32 6.63 11.11
CA SER A 253 25.19 7.57 11.00
C SER A 253 25.38 8.81 11.88
N ARG A 254 25.93 8.69 13.10
CA ARG A 254 26.29 9.85 13.93
C ARG A 254 27.35 10.73 13.26
N ALA A 255 28.46 10.13 12.82
CA ALA A 255 29.55 10.86 12.18
C ALA A 255 29.09 11.61 10.91
N ARG A 256 28.13 11.05 10.17
CA ARG A 256 27.50 11.74 9.03
C ARG A 256 26.59 12.88 9.46
N ALA A 257 25.75 12.68 10.47
CA ALA A 257 24.84 13.70 10.97
C ALA A 257 25.60 14.93 11.49
N ASP A 258 26.74 14.72 12.16
CA ASP A 258 27.61 15.78 12.70
C ASP A 258 28.20 16.69 11.60
N ALA A 259 28.20 16.25 10.33
CA ALA A 259 28.63 17.08 9.20
C ALA A 259 27.57 18.12 8.78
N TYR A 260 26.36 18.07 9.36
CA TYR A 260 25.25 18.96 9.05
C TYR A 260 24.86 19.80 10.26
N PRO A 261 24.39 21.05 10.06
CA PRO A 261 23.88 21.85 11.16
C PRO A 261 22.65 21.18 11.78
N ILE A 262 22.52 21.29 13.11
CA ILE A 262 21.31 20.87 13.81
C ILE A 262 20.16 21.78 13.36
N ASN A 263 19.13 21.21 12.75
CA ASN A 263 17.91 21.91 12.39
C ASN A 263 16.75 21.34 13.22
N PRO A 264 16.43 21.91 14.40
CA PRO A 264 15.31 21.44 15.20
C PRO A 264 14.01 21.86 14.51
N ALA A 265 13.45 20.98 13.68
CA ALA A 265 12.13 21.18 13.10
C ALA A 265 11.09 21.24 14.23
N ALA A 266 10.10 22.14 14.09
CA ALA A 266 8.98 22.18 15.01
C ALA A 266 8.25 20.81 15.02
N PRO A 267 7.76 20.34 16.18
CA PRO A 267 7.01 19.10 16.25
C PRO A 267 5.81 19.10 15.27
N SER A 268 5.70 18.06 14.45
CA SER A 268 4.59 17.89 13.51
C SER A 268 3.32 17.49 14.25
N LEU A 269 2.32 18.39 14.27
CA LEU A 269 1.02 18.10 14.88
C LEU A 269 0.34 16.92 14.20
N GLU A 270 0.44 16.81 12.88
CA GLU A 270 -0.15 15.72 12.09
C GLU A 270 0.47 14.36 12.47
N PHE A 271 1.80 14.29 12.64
CA PHE A 271 2.45 13.07 13.16
C PHE A 271 1.90 12.67 14.53
N HIS A 272 1.76 13.64 15.43
CA HIS A 272 1.29 13.36 16.77
C HIS A 272 -0.22 13.03 16.83
N MET A 273 -1.04 13.57 15.92
CA MET A 273 -2.44 13.15 15.74
C MET A 273 -2.52 11.73 15.14
N ALA A 274 -1.69 11.41 14.15
CA ALA A 274 -1.57 10.06 13.61
C ALA A 274 -1.16 9.06 14.70
N LYS A 275 -0.15 9.41 15.51
CA LYS A 275 0.27 8.62 16.67
C LYS A 275 -0.86 8.44 17.69
N ALA A 276 -1.59 9.51 18.02
CA ALA A 276 -2.72 9.43 18.95
C ALA A 276 -3.84 8.54 18.42
N ARG A 277 -4.16 8.61 17.12
CA ARG A 277 -5.15 7.73 16.47
C ARG A 277 -4.70 6.27 16.45
N VAL A 278 -3.42 6.02 16.17
CA VAL A 278 -2.82 4.68 16.27
C VAL A 278 -2.98 4.11 17.68
N VAL A 279 -2.65 4.90 18.72
CA VAL A 279 -2.82 4.49 20.12
C VAL A 279 -4.29 4.21 20.46
N ALA A 280 -5.21 5.08 20.03
CA ALA A 280 -6.63 4.95 20.34
C ALA A 280 -7.29 3.73 19.67
N ARG A 281 -6.95 3.44 18.40
CA ARG A 281 -7.71 2.49 17.56
C ARG A 281 -6.94 1.24 17.10
N TYR A 282 -5.60 1.28 17.04
CA TYR A 282 -4.83 0.28 16.29
C TYR A 282 -3.71 -0.42 17.07
N VAL A 283 -3.40 0.01 18.28
CA VAL A 283 -2.30 -0.59 19.07
C VAL A 283 -2.74 -1.86 19.81
N GLY A 284 -4.03 -2.19 19.85
CA GLY A 284 -4.52 -3.39 20.52
C GLY A 284 -4.38 -3.35 22.05
N ILE A 285 -4.43 -2.15 22.63
CA ILE A 285 -4.60 -1.91 24.06
C ILE A 285 -6.08 -1.62 24.36
N SER A 286 -6.52 -1.81 25.60
CA SER A 286 -7.89 -1.46 26.01
C SER A 286 -8.13 0.05 25.92
N SER A 287 -9.38 0.47 25.79
CA SER A 287 -9.77 1.88 25.79
C SER A 287 -9.27 2.61 27.05
N ASP A 288 -9.32 1.97 28.22
CA ASP A 288 -8.77 2.53 29.46
C ASP A 288 -7.25 2.69 29.41
N GLY A 289 -6.54 1.72 28.83
CA GLY A 289 -5.09 1.80 28.65
C GLY A 289 -4.68 2.88 27.65
N ALA A 290 -5.46 3.06 26.58
CA ALA A 290 -5.27 4.15 25.63
C ALA A 290 -5.53 5.51 26.29
N MET A 291 -6.62 5.64 27.06
CA MET A 291 -6.93 6.85 27.81
C MET A 291 -5.84 7.22 28.81
N ASP A 292 -5.36 6.28 29.63
CA ASP A 292 -4.25 6.52 30.57
C ASP A 292 -2.99 7.00 29.85
N TRP A 293 -2.63 6.36 28.73
CA TRP A 293 -1.47 6.77 27.95
C TRP A 293 -1.61 8.21 27.45
N LEU A 294 -2.78 8.56 26.92
CA LEU A 294 -3.07 9.89 26.37
C LEU A 294 -3.04 10.96 27.46
N GLU A 295 -3.68 10.72 28.61
CA GLU A 295 -3.70 11.66 29.73
C GLU A 295 -2.31 11.89 30.33
N ARG A 296 -1.49 10.82 30.48
CA ARG A 296 -0.11 10.97 30.97
C ARG A 296 0.75 11.76 30.02
N LYS A 297 0.61 11.52 28.71
CA LYS A 297 1.37 12.27 27.70
C LYS A 297 0.91 13.72 27.62
N GLU A 298 -0.38 14.00 27.69
CA GLU A 298 -0.93 15.36 27.73
C GLU A 298 -0.44 16.17 28.94
N LYS A 299 -0.37 15.55 30.14
CA LYS A 299 0.12 16.21 31.37
C LYS A 299 1.56 16.72 31.23
N SER A 300 2.39 16.00 30.48
CA SER A 300 3.80 16.34 30.24
C SER A 300 4.03 17.11 28.93
N ALA A 301 2.97 17.30 28.13
CA ALA A 301 3.07 17.96 26.83
C ALA A 301 3.13 19.49 26.96
N SER A 302 3.84 20.12 26.02
CA SER A 302 3.78 21.57 25.83
C SER A 302 2.36 21.99 25.43
N LYS A 303 2.00 23.26 25.68
CA LYS A 303 0.68 23.79 25.31
C LYS A 303 0.34 23.58 23.82
N ALA A 304 1.33 23.69 22.94
CA ALA A 304 1.16 23.47 21.51
C ALA A 304 0.82 22.02 21.14
N MET A 305 1.25 21.04 21.97
CA MET A 305 1.06 19.61 21.71
C MET A 305 -0.17 19.02 22.39
N LYS A 306 -0.76 19.69 23.39
CA LYS A 306 -1.99 19.20 24.06
C LYS A 306 -3.11 18.83 23.09
N PRO A 307 -3.39 19.60 22.02
CA PRO A 307 -4.47 19.26 21.08
C PRO A 307 -4.35 17.87 20.44
N THR A 308 -3.14 17.35 20.24
CA THR A 308 -2.96 16.02 19.62
C THR A 308 -3.37 14.89 20.57
N TYR A 309 -3.20 15.09 21.88
CA TYR A 309 -3.64 14.13 22.89
C TYR A 309 -5.13 14.29 23.20
N GLU A 310 -5.65 15.53 23.22
CA GLU A 310 -7.08 15.80 23.27
C GLU A 310 -7.83 15.13 22.11
N TYR A 311 -7.25 15.18 20.91
CA TYR A 311 -7.76 14.45 19.75
C TYR A 311 -7.84 12.95 20.00
N GLY A 312 -6.75 12.33 20.48
CA GLY A 312 -6.76 10.91 20.84
C GLY A 312 -7.81 10.55 21.90
N LYS A 313 -7.97 11.39 22.93
CA LYS A 313 -8.99 11.18 23.98
C LYS A 313 -10.40 11.25 23.40
N ALA A 314 -10.64 12.20 22.48
CA ALA A 314 -11.93 12.31 21.81
C ALA A 314 -12.27 11.04 21.00
N LEU A 315 -11.29 10.45 20.32
CA LEU A 315 -11.49 9.15 19.63
C LEU A 315 -11.84 8.04 20.63
N VAL A 316 -11.16 7.95 21.77
CA VAL A 316 -11.50 6.95 22.81
C VAL A 316 -12.91 7.19 23.36
N TYR A 317 -13.33 8.44 23.56
CA TYR A 317 -14.69 8.76 23.99
C TYR A 317 -15.73 8.40 22.92
N LEU A 318 -15.45 8.64 21.64
CA LEU A 318 -16.32 8.20 20.53
C LEU A 318 -16.50 6.68 20.54
N ASP A 319 -15.39 5.95 20.59
CA ASP A 319 -15.38 4.49 20.49
C ASP A 319 -16.02 3.84 21.74
N THR A 320 -16.04 4.54 22.88
CA THR A 320 -16.72 4.13 24.12
C THR A 320 -18.11 4.74 24.31
N LYS A 321 -18.68 5.37 23.27
CA LYS A 321 -20.03 5.98 23.26
C LYS A 321 -20.26 7.11 24.27
N GLN A 322 -19.19 7.74 24.76
CA GLN A 322 -19.25 8.94 25.60
C GLN A 322 -19.31 10.20 24.71
N LEU A 323 -20.38 10.31 23.91
CA LEU A 323 -20.48 11.24 22.79
C LEU A 323 -20.39 12.73 23.21
N ASP A 324 -20.93 13.10 24.36
CA ASP A 324 -20.89 14.50 24.83
C ASP A 324 -19.46 14.94 25.17
N LYS A 325 -18.65 14.05 25.78
CA LYS A 325 -17.22 14.33 26.06
C LYS A 325 -16.40 14.39 24.78
N ALA A 326 -16.70 13.51 23.82
CA ALA A 326 -16.07 13.55 22.50
C ALA A 326 -16.40 14.86 21.78
N GLU A 327 -17.66 15.28 21.79
CA GLU A 327 -18.12 16.52 21.16
C GLU A 327 -17.44 17.75 21.75
N GLU A 328 -17.34 17.85 23.08
CA GLU A 328 -16.67 18.97 23.74
C GLU A 328 -15.22 19.15 23.23
N LEU A 329 -14.45 18.06 23.19
CA LEU A 329 -13.08 18.08 22.70
C LEU A 329 -13.02 18.37 21.19
N LEU A 330 -13.83 17.70 20.38
CA LEU A 330 -13.79 17.85 18.92
C LEU A 330 -14.22 19.24 18.45
N LEU A 331 -15.21 19.86 19.10
CA LEU A 331 -15.60 21.24 18.78
C LEU A 331 -14.54 22.26 19.18
N SER A 332 -13.81 22.02 20.28
CA SER A 332 -12.64 22.83 20.65
C SER A 332 -11.52 22.70 19.60
N LEU A 333 -11.24 21.46 19.18
CA LEU A 333 -10.23 21.17 18.16
C LEU A 333 -10.61 21.74 16.79
N GLN A 334 -11.89 21.69 16.41
CA GLN A 334 -12.38 22.25 15.15
C GLN A 334 -12.12 23.76 15.05
N LYS A 335 -12.28 24.50 16.15
CA LYS A 335 -12.01 25.95 16.18
C LYS A 335 -10.53 26.25 15.99
N GLN A 336 -9.65 25.40 16.52
CA GLN A 336 -8.20 25.56 16.42
C GLN A 336 -7.65 25.07 15.07
N PHE A 337 -8.21 23.99 14.52
CA PHE A 337 -7.75 23.29 13.32
C PHE A 337 -8.89 23.03 12.34
N PRO A 338 -9.55 24.07 11.80
CA PRO A 338 -10.77 23.92 10.98
C PRO A 338 -10.56 23.15 9.66
N HIS A 339 -9.32 23.00 9.21
CA HIS A 339 -8.95 22.32 7.96
C HIS A 339 -8.19 21.01 8.16
N SER A 340 -8.06 20.54 9.41
CA SER A 340 -7.39 19.26 9.71
C SER A 340 -8.30 18.10 9.34
N ASN A 341 -7.83 17.23 8.44
CA ASN A 341 -8.60 16.08 7.99
C ASN A 341 -8.82 15.09 9.15
N PHE A 342 -7.89 14.98 10.12
CA PHE A 342 -8.07 14.20 11.34
C PHE A 342 -9.28 14.64 12.17
N VAL A 343 -9.46 15.95 12.34
CA VAL A 343 -10.56 16.53 13.12
C VAL A 343 -11.89 16.41 12.35
N LEU A 344 -11.88 16.69 11.05
CA LEU A 344 -13.07 16.59 10.20
C LEU A 344 -13.59 15.15 10.12
N ASP A 345 -12.70 14.16 9.99
CA ASP A 345 -13.01 12.72 10.03
C ASP A 345 -13.66 12.30 11.37
N ALA A 346 -13.07 12.68 12.49
CA ALA A 346 -13.64 12.38 13.81
C ALA A 346 -14.97 13.10 14.07
N LEU A 347 -15.16 14.30 13.54
CA LEU A 347 -16.45 15.00 13.59
C LEU A 347 -17.51 14.32 12.71
N SER A 348 -17.15 13.72 11.57
CA SER A 348 -18.12 12.93 10.81
C SER A 348 -18.55 11.69 11.58
N ASP A 349 -17.62 10.96 12.21
CA ASP A 349 -17.93 9.84 13.10
C ASP A 349 -18.90 10.27 14.22
N LEU A 350 -18.58 11.37 14.92
CA LEU A 350 -19.42 11.92 15.99
C LEU A 350 -20.85 12.20 15.53
N ASN A 351 -21.01 12.88 14.39
CA ASN A 351 -22.32 13.30 13.91
C ASN A 351 -23.15 12.11 13.39
N ILE A 352 -22.52 11.09 12.81
CA ILE A 352 -23.18 9.82 12.47
C ILE A 352 -23.71 9.14 13.74
N GLU A 353 -22.87 9.04 14.78
CA GLU A 353 -23.22 8.43 16.06
C GLU A 353 -24.34 9.19 16.79
N LYS A 354 -24.32 10.53 16.73
CA LYS A 354 -25.37 11.41 17.30
C LYS A 354 -26.64 11.50 16.44
N LYS A 355 -26.73 10.74 15.33
CA LYS A 355 -27.87 10.76 14.41
C LYS A 355 -28.15 12.15 13.81
N THR A 356 -27.09 12.89 13.52
CA THR A 356 -27.13 14.19 12.80
C THR A 356 -26.17 14.22 11.60
N PRO A 357 -26.26 13.27 10.66
CA PRO A 357 -25.33 13.16 9.54
C PRO A 357 -25.35 14.39 8.60
N GLU A 358 -26.44 15.16 8.57
CA GLU A 358 -26.55 16.39 7.76
C GLU A 358 -25.53 17.45 8.18
N LYS A 359 -25.19 17.52 9.48
CA LYS A 359 -24.16 18.42 9.99
C LYS A 359 -22.78 18.03 9.47
N ALA A 360 -22.47 16.73 9.46
CA ALA A 360 -21.22 16.23 8.88
C ALA A 360 -21.18 16.46 7.36
N GLU A 361 -22.30 16.25 6.66
CA GLU A 361 -22.38 16.47 5.23
C GLU A 361 -22.08 17.92 4.86
N ALA A 362 -22.67 18.89 5.58
CA ALA A 362 -22.41 20.30 5.37
C ALA A 362 -20.94 20.65 5.62
N LEU A 363 -20.36 20.13 6.71
CA LEU A 363 -18.97 20.34 7.08
C LEU A 363 -18.00 19.80 6.01
N LEU A 364 -18.20 18.57 5.56
CA LEU A 364 -17.33 17.92 4.57
C LEU A 364 -17.48 18.53 3.17
N LYS A 365 -18.70 18.94 2.77
CA LYS A 365 -18.91 19.68 1.52
C LYS A 365 -18.18 21.01 1.53
N GLU A 366 -18.18 21.72 2.64
CA GLU A 366 -17.42 22.97 2.77
C GLU A 366 -15.92 22.71 2.64
N ALA A 367 -15.39 21.69 3.33
CA ALA A 367 -13.99 21.32 3.23
C ALA A 367 -13.58 20.94 1.79
N LEU A 368 -14.43 20.21 1.07
CA LEU A 368 -14.20 19.82 -0.33
C LEU A 368 -14.22 21.01 -1.31
N LYS A 369 -14.78 22.18 -0.96
CA LYS A 369 -14.61 23.38 -1.81
C LYS A 369 -13.14 23.81 -1.91
N THR A 370 -12.38 23.62 -0.82
CA THR A 370 -10.95 23.95 -0.77
C THR A 370 -10.05 22.80 -1.20
N LYS A 371 -10.48 21.56 -0.99
CA LYS A 371 -9.73 20.33 -1.36
C LYS A 371 -10.59 19.36 -2.21
N PRO A 372 -10.98 19.69 -3.47
CA PRO A 372 -12.02 18.96 -4.22
C PRO A 372 -11.77 17.48 -4.50
N ARG A 373 -10.50 17.05 -4.50
CA ARG A 373 -10.08 15.68 -4.80
C ARG A 373 -9.46 14.95 -3.61
N ASN A 374 -9.65 15.46 -2.39
CA ASN A 374 -9.07 14.84 -1.20
C ASN A 374 -9.77 13.50 -0.89
N PRO A 375 -9.06 12.35 -0.93
CA PRO A 375 -9.71 11.05 -0.79
C PRO A 375 -10.37 10.83 0.58
N VAL A 376 -9.75 11.33 1.66
CA VAL A 376 -10.28 11.23 3.03
C VAL A 376 -11.63 11.92 3.16
N LEU A 377 -11.73 13.15 2.66
CA LEU A 377 -12.99 13.90 2.72
C LEU A 377 -14.05 13.28 1.81
N GLN A 378 -13.64 12.74 0.66
CA GLN A 378 -14.55 12.09 -0.27
C GLN A 378 -15.16 10.81 0.32
N ILE A 379 -14.34 9.94 0.91
CA ILE A 379 -14.82 8.68 1.49
C ILE A 379 -15.67 8.92 2.74
N ASN A 380 -15.30 9.89 3.59
CA ASN A 380 -16.12 10.30 4.73
C ASN A 380 -17.47 10.87 4.28
N LEU A 381 -17.49 11.73 3.25
CA LEU A 381 -18.74 12.29 2.74
C LEU A 381 -19.64 11.21 2.14
N ALA A 382 -19.07 10.25 1.42
CA ALA A 382 -19.83 9.12 0.89
C ALA A 382 -20.43 8.26 2.01
N ASN A 383 -19.67 7.98 3.08
CA ASN A 383 -20.19 7.27 4.25
C ASN A 383 -21.33 8.05 4.92
N VAL A 384 -21.15 9.36 5.14
CA VAL A 384 -22.21 10.23 5.68
C VAL A 384 -23.46 10.23 4.80
N MET A 385 -23.33 10.25 3.47
CA MET A 385 -24.47 10.17 2.57
C MET A 385 -25.23 8.84 2.70
N ILE A 386 -24.52 7.72 2.87
CA ILE A 386 -25.13 6.40 3.10
C ILE A 386 -25.91 6.40 4.43
N GLU A 387 -25.31 6.91 5.51
CA GLU A 387 -25.95 7.00 6.83
C GLU A 387 -27.11 8.00 6.87
N ALA A 388 -27.13 8.99 5.97
CA ALA A 388 -28.25 9.90 5.74
C ALA A 388 -29.29 9.36 4.73
N GLU A 389 -29.20 8.08 4.35
CA GLU A 389 -30.06 7.40 3.36
C GLU A 389 -30.03 8.00 1.94
N LYS A 390 -29.05 8.85 1.62
CA LYS A 390 -28.83 9.48 0.30
C LYS A 390 -28.03 8.56 -0.62
N ASN A 391 -28.42 7.29 -0.72
CA ASN A 391 -27.64 6.24 -1.37
C ASN A 391 -27.35 6.49 -2.86
N GLU A 392 -28.28 7.08 -3.61
CA GLU A 392 -28.02 7.42 -5.03
C GLU A 392 -26.91 8.46 -5.20
N GLN A 393 -26.84 9.44 -4.29
CA GLN A 393 -25.77 10.46 -4.31
C GLN A 393 -24.44 9.82 -3.94
N ALA A 394 -24.45 8.93 -2.94
CA ALA A 394 -23.27 8.16 -2.56
C ALA A 394 -22.76 7.31 -3.72
N VAL A 395 -23.62 6.57 -4.43
CA VAL A 395 -23.23 5.76 -5.61
C VAL A 395 -22.56 6.62 -6.69
N ARG A 396 -23.16 7.76 -7.09
CA ARG A 396 -22.55 8.64 -8.11
C ARG A 396 -21.18 9.19 -7.70
N MET A 397 -20.99 9.41 -6.41
CA MET A 397 -19.71 9.87 -5.87
C MET A 397 -18.70 8.72 -5.83
N LEU A 398 -19.10 7.56 -5.31
CA LEU A 398 -18.26 6.38 -5.13
C LEU A 398 -17.85 5.74 -6.46
N GLN A 399 -18.69 5.80 -7.50
CA GLN A 399 -18.31 5.37 -8.85
C GLN A 399 -17.13 6.17 -9.43
N ARG A 400 -17.12 7.50 -9.22
CA ARG A 400 -15.96 8.33 -9.58
C ARG A 400 -14.77 8.08 -8.67
N TYR A 401 -15.03 7.96 -7.37
CA TYR A 401 -13.98 7.70 -6.38
C TYR A 401 -13.21 6.41 -6.68
N THR A 402 -13.93 5.31 -6.91
CA THR A 402 -13.35 3.98 -7.18
C THR A 402 -12.69 3.90 -8.55
N HIS A 403 -13.10 4.74 -9.51
CA HIS A 403 -12.37 4.91 -10.75
C HIS A 403 -11.00 5.59 -10.54
N ASP A 404 -10.97 6.67 -9.75
CA ASP A 404 -9.74 7.42 -9.46
C ASP A 404 -8.82 6.68 -8.45
N ASN A 405 -9.40 5.85 -7.58
CA ASN A 405 -8.72 5.13 -6.49
C ASN A 405 -9.06 3.62 -6.52
N PRO A 406 -8.70 2.89 -7.59
CA PRO A 406 -9.15 1.51 -7.80
C PRO A 406 -8.62 0.51 -6.75
N ASN A 407 -7.54 0.87 -6.04
CA ASN A 407 -6.94 0.03 -5.00
C ASN A 407 -7.47 0.31 -3.58
N ASP A 408 -8.30 1.35 -3.39
CA ASP A 408 -8.87 1.66 -2.08
C ASP A 408 -10.08 0.77 -1.78
N THR A 409 -9.92 -0.14 -0.83
CA THR A 409 -10.98 -1.06 -0.40
C THR A 409 -12.16 -0.36 0.27
N ASN A 410 -11.97 0.81 0.88
CA ASN A 410 -13.07 1.55 1.50
C ASN A 410 -14.07 2.01 0.45
N GLY A 411 -13.56 2.51 -0.69
CA GLY A 411 -14.39 2.95 -1.81
C GLY A 411 -15.29 1.84 -2.32
N TRP A 412 -14.72 0.67 -2.61
CA TRP A 412 -15.48 -0.49 -3.08
C TRP A 412 -16.44 -1.04 -2.03
N HIS A 413 -16.04 -1.04 -0.75
CA HIS A 413 -16.91 -1.47 0.34
C HIS A 413 -18.14 -0.56 0.50
N LEU A 414 -17.95 0.76 0.53
CA LEU A 414 -19.05 1.72 0.60
C LEU A 414 -19.91 1.67 -0.66
N LEU A 415 -19.31 1.45 -1.84
CA LEU A 415 -20.07 1.35 -3.09
C LEU A 415 -20.99 0.12 -3.07
N SER A 416 -20.47 -1.03 -2.61
CA SER A 416 -21.27 -2.23 -2.39
C SER A 416 -22.41 -1.97 -1.39
N LYS A 417 -22.13 -1.35 -0.23
CA LYS A 417 -23.15 -1.00 0.77
C LYS A 417 -24.24 -0.09 0.20
N ALA A 418 -23.86 0.93 -0.59
CA ALA A 418 -24.81 1.85 -1.19
C ALA A 418 -25.72 1.17 -2.23
N HIS A 419 -25.18 0.27 -3.07
CA HIS A 419 -25.99 -0.52 -4.00
C HIS A 419 -26.92 -1.51 -3.29
N ALA A 420 -26.45 -2.14 -2.21
CA ALA A 420 -27.30 -3.00 -1.38
C ALA A 420 -28.52 -2.23 -0.82
N ASN A 421 -28.30 -1.02 -0.30
CA ASN A 421 -29.38 -0.16 0.19
C ASN A 421 -30.36 0.28 -0.91
N LEU A 422 -29.93 0.32 -2.17
CA LEU A 422 -30.77 0.60 -3.33
C LEU A 422 -31.44 -0.64 -3.92
N SER A 423 -31.25 -1.83 -3.31
CA SER A 423 -31.73 -3.10 -3.85
C SER A 423 -31.24 -3.36 -5.28
N ASP A 424 -29.98 -3.03 -5.56
CA ASP A 424 -29.31 -3.22 -6.84
C ASP A 424 -28.25 -4.35 -6.75
N PRO A 425 -28.69 -5.62 -6.77
CA PRO A 425 -27.82 -6.76 -6.48
C PRO A 425 -26.72 -6.96 -7.52
N ALA A 426 -26.95 -6.58 -8.78
CA ALA A 426 -25.95 -6.73 -9.83
C ALA A 426 -24.73 -5.84 -9.57
N ASN A 427 -24.95 -4.55 -9.31
CA ASN A 427 -23.84 -3.63 -9.01
C ASN A 427 -23.25 -3.85 -7.60
N GLU A 428 -24.04 -4.32 -6.63
CA GLU A 428 -23.51 -4.75 -5.33
C GLU A 428 -22.48 -5.88 -5.51
N LEU A 429 -22.85 -6.93 -6.26
CA LEU A 429 -21.98 -8.09 -6.53
C LEU A 429 -20.72 -7.67 -7.29
N ALA A 430 -20.84 -6.76 -8.27
CA ALA A 430 -19.69 -6.24 -8.99
C ALA A 430 -18.70 -5.50 -8.07
N ALA A 431 -19.18 -4.61 -7.20
CA ALA A 431 -18.33 -3.91 -6.23
C ALA A 431 -17.67 -4.87 -5.23
N ARG A 432 -18.37 -5.95 -4.82
CA ARG A 432 -17.78 -7.03 -4.00
C ARG A 432 -16.76 -7.85 -4.77
N GLY A 433 -16.96 -8.06 -6.06
CA GLY A 433 -16.02 -8.72 -6.96
C GLY A 433 -14.66 -8.03 -6.95
N GLU A 434 -14.64 -6.68 -6.98
CA GLU A 434 -13.40 -5.90 -6.89
C GLU A 434 -12.68 -6.09 -5.55
N LEU A 435 -13.41 -6.13 -4.42
CA LEU A 435 -12.83 -6.44 -3.11
C LEU A 435 -12.19 -7.84 -3.08
N TYR A 436 -12.82 -8.84 -3.71
CA TYR A 436 -12.23 -10.17 -3.82
C TYR A 436 -10.96 -10.15 -4.68
N ALA A 437 -10.96 -9.41 -5.80
CA ALA A 437 -9.79 -9.27 -6.66
C ALA A 437 -8.63 -8.56 -5.95
N LEU A 438 -8.90 -7.50 -5.18
CA LEU A 438 -7.90 -6.80 -4.36
C LEU A 438 -7.29 -7.69 -3.27
N ASN A 439 -7.94 -8.80 -2.90
CA ASN A 439 -7.47 -9.77 -1.92
C ASN A 439 -6.97 -11.07 -2.58
N ALA A 440 -6.60 -11.04 -3.86
CA ALA A 440 -6.18 -12.21 -4.66
C ALA A 440 -7.18 -13.39 -4.67
N ASN A 441 -8.44 -13.15 -4.31
CA ASN A 441 -9.49 -14.16 -4.33
C ASN A 441 -10.18 -14.18 -5.71
N TRP A 442 -9.38 -14.50 -6.73
CA TRP A 442 -9.76 -14.42 -8.14
C TRP A 442 -11.01 -15.24 -8.46
N ASN A 443 -11.13 -16.44 -7.91
CA ASN A 443 -12.29 -17.31 -8.16
C ASN A 443 -13.59 -16.70 -7.64
N ARG A 444 -13.58 -16.12 -6.42
CA ARG A 444 -14.76 -15.41 -5.90
C ARG A 444 -15.03 -14.12 -6.67
N ALA A 445 -13.99 -13.40 -7.07
CA ALA A 445 -14.15 -12.19 -7.89
C ALA A 445 -14.88 -12.51 -9.20
N ILE A 446 -14.38 -13.49 -9.96
CA ILE A 446 -14.98 -13.95 -11.22
C ILE A 446 -16.42 -14.43 -10.97
N GLN A 447 -16.64 -15.27 -9.95
CA GLN A 447 -17.98 -15.76 -9.61
C GLN A 447 -18.97 -14.62 -9.30
N SER A 448 -18.53 -13.59 -8.56
CA SER A 448 -19.35 -12.42 -8.25
C SER A 448 -19.73 -11.64 -9.51
N PHE A 449 -18.79 -11.40 -10.42
CA PHE A 449 -19.09 -10.73 -11.69
C PHE A 449 -19.96 -11.59 -12.61
N THR A 450 -19.77 -12.92 -12.64
CA THR A 450 -20.65 -13.81 -13.41
C THR A 450 -22.09 -13.75 -12.91
N GLN A 451 -22.30 -13.74 -11.59
CA GLN A 451 -23.64 -13.58 -11.02
C GLN A 451 -24.21 -12.18 -11.33
N ALA A 452 -23.40 -11.13 -11.26
CA ALA A 452 -23.81 -9.78 -11.64
C ALA A 452 -24.26 -9.69 -13.11
N ALA A 453 -23.53 -10.33 -14.03
CA ALA A 453 -23.87 -10.42 -15.45
C ALA A 453 -25.19 -11.18 -15.68
N GLN A 454 -25.41 -12.29 -14.96
CA GLN A 454 -26.64 -13.08 -15.04
C GLN A 454 -27.89 -12.34 -14.54
N LEU A 455 -27.72 -11.41 -13.59
CA LEU A 455 -28.80 -10.55 -13.09
C LEU A 455 -29.08 -9.35 -14.00
N SER A 456 -28.20 -9.06 -14.96
CA SER A 456 -28.35 -7.94 -15.89
C SER A 456 -29.23 -8.31 -17.09
N GLU A 457 -29.84 -7.30 -17.71
CA GLU A 457 -30.61 -7.51 -18.95
C GLU A 457 -29.68 -8.00 -20.08
N LEU A 458 -30.12 -9.03 -20.80
CA LEU A 458 -29.35 -9.64 -21.88
C LEU A 458 -29.08 -8.64 -23.02
N GLY A 459 -27.81 -8.51 -23.41
CA GLY A 459 -27.36 -7.56 -24.44
C GLY A 459 -27.22 -6.11 -23.95
N SER A 460 -27.46 -5.84 -22.67
CA SER A 460 -27.28 -4.52 -22.09
C SER A 460 -25.80 -4.12 -21.98
N LEU A 461 -25.54 -2.81 -21.96
CA LEU A 461 -24.21 -2.27 -21.69
C LEU A 461 -23.68 -2.70 -20.30
N GLN A 462 -24.58 -2.91 -19.33
CA GLN A 462 -24.21 -3.36 -17.99
C GLN A 462 -23.66 -4.79 -18.02
N GLN A 463 -24.38 -5.71 -18.68
CA GLN A 463 -23.91 -7.08 -18.87
C GLN A 463 -22.54 -7.09 -19.57
N ALA A 464 -22.41 -6.36 -20.68
CA ALA A 464 -21.16 -6.29 -21.43
C ALA A 464 -19.98 -5.75 -20.60
N ARG A 465 -20.22 -4.82 -19.67
CA ARG A 465 -19.19 -4.33 -18.74
C ARG A 465 -18.75 -5.40 -17.75
N PHE A 466 -19.69 -6.17 -17.20
CA PHE A 466 -19.36 -7.26 -16.28
C PHE A 466 -18.62 -8.39 -16.99
N ASP A 467 -19.06 -8.78 -18.19
CA ASP A 467 -18.37 -9.78 -19.01
C ASP A 467 -16.94 -9.34 -19.35
N ALA A 468 -16.75 -8.09 -19.79
CA ALA A 468 -15.41 -7.55 -20.05
C ALA A 468 -14.52 -7.53 -18.79
N ARG A 469 -15.11 -7.28 -17.60
CA ARG A 469 -14.36 -7.33 -16.34
C ARG A 469 -14.00 -8.77 -15.95
N ILE A 470 -14.84 -9.76 -16.25
CA ILE A 470 -14.52 -11.19 -16.07
C ILE A 470 -13.30 -11.56 -16.91
N ASP A 471 -13.24 -11.13 -18.17
CA ASP A 471 -12.09 -11.40 -19.05
C ASP A 471 -10.79 -10.82 -18.49
N GLN A 472 -10.85 -9.59 -17.96
CA GLN A 472 -9.70 -8.97 -17.29
C GLN A 472 -9.28 -9.73 -16.03
N LEU A 473 -10.24 -10.18 -15.21
CA LEU A 473 -9.95 -10.94 -14.00
C LEU A 473 -9.34 -12.32 -14.32
N LEU A 474 -9.77 -12.96 -15.40
CA LEU A 474 -9.16 -14.21 -15.89
C LEU A 474 -7.70 -13.98 -16.29
N GLN A 475 -7.43 -12.91 -17.06
CA GLN A 475 -6.05 -12.55 -17.43
C GLN A 475 -5.18 -12.23 -16.21
N GLN A 476 -5.70 -11.45 -15.26
CA GLN A 476 -4.99 -11.10 -14.02
C GLN A 476 -4.71 -12.32 -13.14
N ARG A 477 -5.67 -13.25 -13.04
CA ARG A 477 -5.49 -14.53 -12.34
C ARG A 477 -4.39 -15.33 -13.02
N ASP A 478 -4.42 -15.49 -14.34
CA ASP A 478 -3.46 -16.33 -15.05
C ASP A 478 -2.04 -15.74 -14.94
N GLN A 479 -1.89 -14.42 -15.02
CA GLN A 479 -0.65 -13.71 -14.72
C GLN A 479 -0.18 -13.97 -13.28
N PHE A 480 -1.08 -13.86 -12.30
CA PHE A 480 -0.76 -14.11 -10.89
C PHE A 480 -0.30 -15.56 -10.66
N MET A 481 -0.99 -16.54 -11.25
CA MET A 481 -0.62 -17.96 -11.13
C MET A 481 0.73 -18.26 -11.79
N ALA A 482 1.08 -17.55 -12.88
CA ALA A 482 2.39 -17.66 -13.51
C ALA A 482 3.54 -17.14 -12.63
N LEU A 483 3.27 -16.27 -11.64
CA LEU A 483 4.29 -15.80 -10.68
C LEU A 483 4.54 -16.80 -9.53
N GLN A 484 3.65 -17.77 -9.34
CA GLN A 484 3.75 -18.78 -8.28
C GLN A 484 4.50 -20.05 -8.70
N ASN A 485 4.52 -20.34 -10.00
CA ASN A 485 5.19 -21.49 -10.61
C ASN A 485 6.55 -21.09 -11.18
#